data_AF-A0A661A7X1-F1
#
_entry.id   AF-A0A661A7X1-F1
#
_cell.length_a   1.000
_cell.length_b   1.000
_cell.length_c   1.000
_cell.angle_alpha   90.00
_cell.angle_beta   90.00
_cell.angle_gamma   90.00
#
_symmetry.space_group_name_H-M   'P 1'
#
loop_
_entity.id
_entity.type
_entity.pdbx_description
1 polymer ?
#
loop_
_entity_poly.entity_id
_entity_poly.type
_entity_poly.pdbx_seq_one_letter_code
_entity_poly.pdbx_strand_id
1 'polypeptide(L)'
;MLILILSFCASDKVIKASERVNVVQLIDSLENGFTFRWHMKNRFMRMDAEGVYRGRGKVNIKGSIKSPEGTMDVSGYNPYEQIKIVCGEKRFVFKEKRRNTLIYEFPAVLFFLDPVKGMGKGLVYIRDNRIYKITAENENAKWSMEIGIYRKPITKILIECDGCDMERIKQRLVLWGERDVKLKENIFEFIEEIPLNSKLFKKGTVKWYVLESNKQGELKDPLDTLYTYSIDSLYNP
;
A
#
# COMPACT_ATOMS: atom_id res chain seq x y z
N MET A 1 -41.94 28.32 -33.93
CA MET A 1 -40.63 28.87 -33.56
C MET A 1 -39.86 27.76 -32.85
N LEU A 2 -38.91 27.14 -33.54
CA LEU A 2 -37.96 26.16 -33.00
C LEU A 2 -36.99 26.90 -32.05
N ILE A 3 -36.74 26.35 -30.87
CA ILE A 3 -35.40 26.46 -30.26
C ILE A 3 -34.94 25.04 -29.92
N LEU A 4 -34.05 24.57 -30.78
CA LEU A 4 -33.12 23.47 -30.56
C LEU A 4 -32.26 23.77 -29.32
N ILE A 5 -32.11 22.81 -28.40
CA ILE A 5 -30.89 22.73 -27.59
C ILE A 5 -30.30 21.34 -27.84
N LEU A 6 -29.24 21.35 -28.64
CA LEU A 6 -28.39 20.19 -28.90
C LEU A 6 -27.51 19.91 -27.68
N SER A 7 -27.51 18.63 -27.30
CA SER A 7 -26.35 17.81 -26.95
C SER A 7 -25.32 18.33 -25.94
N PHE A 8 -25.26 17.64 -24.80
CA PHE A 8 -23.99 17.09 -24.34
C PHE A 8 -24.14 15.59 -24.09
N CYS A 9 -23.63 14.80 -25.03
CA CYS A 9 -23.25 13.43 -24.79
C CYS A 9 -22.00 13.45 -23.89
N ALA A 10 -22.16 13.08 -22.64
CA ALA A 10 -21.14 12.37 -21.90
C ALA A 10 -21.87 11.29 -21.11
N SER A 11 -21.64 10.02 -21.48
CA SER A 11 -21.95 8.91 -20.59
C SER A 11 -21.03 9.06 -19.38
N ASP A 12 -21.47 9.85 -18.39
CA ASP A 12 -20.94 9.76 -17.05
C ASP A 12 -21.21 8.33 -16.61
N LYS A 13 -20.19 7.48 -16.70
CA LYS A 13 -20.22 6.15 -16.10
C LYS A 13 -20.30 6.36 -14.59
N VAL A 14 -21.51 6.55 -14.09
CA VAL A 14 -21.81 6.63 -12.68
C VAL A 14 -21.40 5.30 -12.07
N ILE A 15 -20.32 5.30 -11.29
CA ILE A 15 -19.92 4.13 -10.51
C ILE A 15 -20.99 3.88 -9.45
N LYS A 16 -21.49 2.64 -9.37
CA LYS A 16 -22.41 2.25 -8.31
C LYS A 16 -21.72 2.46 -6.96
N ALA A 17 -22.45 2.92 -5.95
CA ALA A 17 -21.89 3.15 -4.61
C ALA A 17 -21.19 1.89 -4.05
N SER A 18 -21.70 0.70 -4.36
CA SER A 18 -21.11 -0.59 -3.99
C SER A 18 -19.75 -0.90 -4.64
N GLU A 19 -19.40 -0.22 -5.74
CA GLU A 19 -18.11 -0.38 -6.41
C GLU A 19 -17.09 0.68 -5.96
N ARG A 20 -17.50 1.66 -5.15
CA ARG A 20 -16.56 2.67 -4.62
C ARG A 20 -15.66 2.03 -3.58
N VAL A 21 -14.38 2.34 -3.66
CA VAL A 21 -13.35 1.88 -2.74
C VAL A 21 -12.84 3.04 -1.88
N ASN A 22 -12.41 2.72 -0.67
CA ASN A 22 -11.75 3.68 0.20
C ASN A 22 -10.27 3.78 -0.20
N VAL A 23 -9.94 4.70 -1.11
CA VAL A 23 -8.57 4.88 -1.63
C VAL A 23 -7.57 5.18 -0.51
N VAL A 24 -7.96 5.95 0.49
CA VAL A 24 -7.11 6.27 1.66
C VAL A 24 -6.71 4.99 2.40
N GLN A 25 -7.68 4.12 2.67
CA GLN A 25 -7.43 2.85 3.34
C GLN A 25 -6.51 1.95 2.51
N LEU A 26 -6.66 1.95 1.17
CA LEU A 26 -5.79 1.17 0.29
C LEU A 26 -4.36 1.71 0.27
N ILE A 27 -4.17 3.04 0.27
CA ILE A 27 -2.83 3.63 0.42
C ILE A 27 -2.25 3.26 1.79
N ASP A 28 -3.02 3.38 2.87
CA ASP A 28 -2.56 3.01 4.21
C ASP A 28 -2.20 1.52 4.30
N SER A 29 -2.86 0.63 3.55
CA SER A 29 -2.50 -0.80 3.49
C SER A 29 -1.15 -1.08 2.84
N LEU A 30 -0.60 -0.16 2.04
CA LEU A 30 0.74 -0.31 1.47
C LEU A 30 1.85 -0.20 2.53
N GLU A 31 1.53 0.29 3.75
CA GLU A 31 2.43 0.29 4.91
C GLU A 31 2.97 -1.11 5.22
N ASN A 32 2.25 -2.13 4.80
CA ASN A 32 2.54 -3.54 5.04
C ASN A 32 3.56 -4.12 4.05
N GLY A 33 3.87 -3.42 2.97
CA GLY A 33 4.82 -3.90 1.99
C GLY A 33 4.22 -4.17 0.62
N PHE A 34 5.07 -3.99 -0.38
CA PHE A 34 4.76 -4.11 -1.78
C PHE A 34 6.07 -4.20 -2.57
N THR A 35 6.00 -4.79 -3.75
CA THR A 35 7.07 -4.61 -4.74
C THR A 35 6.78 -3.37 -5.55
N PHE A 36 7.81 -2.70 -6.04
CA PHE A 36 7.62 -1.49 -6.83
C PHE A 36 8.57 -1.39 -8.01
N ARG A 37 8.10 -0.73 -9.06
CA ARG A 37 8.92 -0.09 -10.09
C ARG A 37 8.56 1.39 -10.11
N TRP A 38 9.55 2.22 -9.86
CA TRP A 38 9.40 3.64 -9.64
C TRP A 38 10.18 4.41 -10.69
N HIS A 39 9.45 5.20 -11.46
CA HIS A 39 9.99 6.06 -12.51
C HIS A 39 9.69 7.50 -12.19
N MET A 40 10.70 8.35 -12.33
CA MET A 40 10.54 9.80 -12.26
C MET A 40 11.34 10.46 -13.35
N LYS A 41 10.83 11.59 -13.84
CA LYS A 41 11.53 12.40 -14.82
C LYS A 41 11.11 13.85 -14.69
N ASN A 42 12.07 14.76 -14.67
CA ASN A 42 11.87 16.17 -14.96
C ASN A 42 12.86 16.61 -16.07
N ARG A 43 12.99 17.91 -16.31
CA ARG A 43 13.89 18.45 -17.35
C ARG A 43 15.36 18.08 -17.12
N PHE A 44 15.80 17.95 -15.87
CA PHE A 44 17.21 17.81 -15.51
C PHE A 44 17.56 16.41 -15.05
N MET A 45 16.59 15.71 -14.47
CA MET A 45 16.82 14.49 -13.71
C MET A 45 15.87 13.38 -14.13
N ARG A 46 16.39 12.15 -14.06
CA ARG A 46 15.63 10.94 -14.30
C ARG A 46 15.98 9.92 -13.24
N MET A 47 14.96 9.27 -12.69
CA MET A 47 15.13 8.14 -11.79
C MET A 47 14.40 6.93 -12.36
N ASP A 48 15.09 5.80 -12.33
CA ASP A 48 14.50 4.49 -12.52
C ASP A 48 14.97 3.63 -11.34
N ALA A 49 14.02 3.14 -10.57
CA ALA A 49 14.28 2.31 -9.41
C ALA A 49 13.26 1.18 -9.31
N GLU A 50 13.66 0.06 -8.75
CA GLU A 50 12.78 -1.05 -8.43
C GLU A 50 13.18 -1.68 -7.10
N GLY A 51 12.26 -2.39 -6.48
CA GLY A 51 12.56 -2.98 -5.20
C GLY A 51 11.38 -3.57 -4.47
N VAL A 52 11.62 -3.79 -3.18
CA VAL A 52 10.67 -4.35 -2.24
C VAL A 52 10.64 -3.49 -0.99
N TYR A 53 9.46 -2.95 -0.68
CA TYR A 53 9.15 -2.46 0.64
C TYR A 53 8.57 -3.62 1.45
N ARG A 54 9.18 -3.95 2.58
CA ARG A 54 8.76 -5.07 3.45
C ARG A 54 7.89 -4.60 4.62
N GLY A 55 7.46 -3.34 4.60
CA GLY A 55 6.79 -2.69 5.72
C GLY A 55 7.74 -2.18 6.80
N ARG A 56 7.21 -1.35 7.70
CA ARG A 56 7.93 -0.75 8.85
C ARG A 56 9.26 -0.10 8.48
N GLY A 57 9.31 0.62 7.35
CA GLY A 57 10.52 1.31 6.89
C GLY A 57 11.60 0.42 6.27
N LYS A 58 11.41 -0.92 6.22
CA LYS A 58 12.40 -1.84 5.64
C LYS A 58 12.29 -1.85 4.13
N VAL A 59 13.32 -1.33 3.45
CA VAL A 59 13.35 -1.16 1.98
C VAL A 59 14.58 -1.85 1.42
N ASN A 60 14.37 -2.64 0.36
CA ASN A 60 15.43 -3.06 -0.55
C ASN A 60 15.16 -2.40 -1.90
N ILE A 61 15.91 -1.36 -2.25
CA ILE A 61 15.75 -0.61 -3.49
C ILE A 61 17.03 -0.72 -4.32
N LYS A 62 16.86 -0.86 -5.63
CA LYS A 62 17.93 -0.78 -6.63
C LYS A 62 17.52 0.25 -7.66
N GLY A 63 18.44 1.12 -8.03
CA GLY A 63 18.16 2.15 -9.01
C GLY A 63 19.18 3.26 -8.92
N SER A 64 18.94 4.30 -9.69
CA SER A 64 19.80 5.48 -9.67
C SER A 64 19.02 6.70 -10.13
N ILE A 65 19.41 7.86 -9.60
CA ILE A 65 19.02 9.15 -10.14
C ILE A 65 20.16 9.62 -11.04
N LYS A 66 19.85 9.93 -12.29
CA LYS A 66 20.75 10.61 -13.22
C LYS A 66 20.42 12.09 -13.19
N SER A 67 21.40 12.93 -12.89
CA SER A 67 21.32 14.39 -12.96
C SER A 67 22.52 14.94 -13.77
N PRO A 68 22.54 16.24 -14.11
CA PRO A 68 23.70 16.85 -14.77
C PRO A 68 24.99 16.74 -13.95
N GLU A 69 24.88 16.71 -12.63
CA GLU A 69 26.01 16.63 -11.68
C GLU A 69 26.54 15.21 -11.50
N GLY A 70 25.82 14.20 -12.01
CA GLY A 70 26.26 12.81 -11.99
C GLY A 70 25.14 11.82 -11.69
N THR A 71 25.54 10.63 -11.24
CA THR A 71 24.61 9.56 -10.86
C THR A 71 24.60 9.43 -9.34
N MET A 72 23.42 9.53 -8.74
CA MET A 72 23.20 9.35 -7.30
C MET A 72 22.49 8.01 -7.03
N ASP A 73 22.83 7.38 -5.91
CA ASP A 73 22.18 6.18 -5.43
C ASP A 73 20.83 6.49 -4.75
N VAL A 74 19.91 5.52 -4.78
CA VAL A 74 18.53 5.68 -4.29
C VAL A 74 18.24 4.93 -2.99
N SER A 75 19.24 4.31 -2.35
CA SER A 75 19.09 3.49 -1.13
C SER A 75 18.45 4.22 0.05
N GLY A 76 18.61 5.54 0.13
CA GLY A 76 18.02 6.36 1.19
C GLY A 76 16.52 6.67 1.01
N TYR A 77 15.91 6.33 -0.12
CA TYR A 77 14.51 6.68 -0.38
C TYR A 77 13.54 5.60 0.08
N ASN A 78 12.55 6.01 0.87
CA ASN A 78 11.44 5.15 1.28
C ASN A 78 10.25 5.30 0.30
N PRO A 79 9.92 4.29 -0.51
CA PRO A 79 8.84 4.38 -1.51
C PRO A 79 7.45 4.59 -0.88
N TYR A 80 7.21 4.07 0.33
CA TYR A 80 5.92 4.24 1.01
C TYR A 80 5.72 5.69 1.46
N GLU A 81 6.74 6.31 2.07
CA GLU A 81 6.69 7.73 2.42
C GLU A 81 6.53 8.61 1.19
N GLN A 82 7.16 8.25 0.07
CA GLN A 82 7.03 8.98 -1.19
C GLN A 82 5.61 8.89 -1.77
N ILE A 83 4.96 7.73 -1.69
CA ILE A 83 3.52 7.62 -1.99
C ILE A 83 2.70 8.56 -1.10
N LYS A 84 2.98 8.59 0.21
CA LYS A 84 2.23 9.44 1.17
C LYS A 84 2.40 10.93 0.89
N ILE A 85 3.61 11.35 0.52
CA ILE A 85 3.91 12.74 0.11
C ILE A 85 3.16 13.08 -1.18
N VAL A 86 3.29 12.23 -2.21
CA VAL A 86 2.66 12.47 -3.52
C VAL A 86 1.15 12.53 -3.40
N CYS A 87 0.55 11.60 -2.64
CA CYS A 87 -0.88 11.52 -2.37
C CYS A 87 -1.35 12.46 -1.25
N GLY A 88 -0.61 13.55 -0.97
CA GLY A 88 -0.98 14.58 0.01
C GLY A 88 -2.43 15.07 -0.13
N GLU A 89 -2.98 15.64 0.94
CA GLU A 89 -4.41 15.96 1.14
C GLU A 89 -5.37 14.98 0.43
N LYS A 90 -5.75 13.93 1.18
CA LYS A 90 -6.57 12.73 0.88
C LYS A 90 -7.90 12.91 0.11
N ARG A 91 -7.98 13.80 -0.88
CA ARG A 91 -9.16 14.15 -1.66
C ARG A 91 -9.13 13.38 -2.98
N PHE A 92 -9.55 12.12 -2.91
CA PHE A 92 -9.66 11.25 -4.07
C PHE A 92 -11.05 11.38 -4.69
N VAL A 93 -11.10 11.79 -5.96
CA VAL A 93 -12.34 11.90 -6.72
C VAL A 93 -12.37 10.75 -7.73
N PHE A 94 -13.49 10.03 -7.79
CA PHE A 94 -13.66 9.01 -8.82
C PHE A 94 -13.67 9.68 -10.20
N LYS A 95 -12.78 9.24 -11.09
CA LYS A 95 -12.67 9.78 -12.44
C LYS A 95 -13.39 8.90 -13.45
N GLU A 96 -13.04 7.63 -13.51
CA GLU A 96 -13.60 6.69 -14.49
C GLU A 96 -13.34 5.22 -14.12
N LYS A 97 -14.09 4.33 -14.78
CA LYS A 97 -13.88 2.89 -14.76
C LYS A 97 -13.48 2.41 -16.16
N ARG A 98 -12.29 1.80 -16.26
CA ARG A 98 -11.76 1.17 -17.49
C ARG A 98 -11.65 -0.34 -17.28
N ARG A 99 -12.51 -1.13 -17.93
CA ARG A 99 -12.62 -2.58 -17.70
C ARG A 99 -12.80 -2.86 -16.19
N ASN A 100 -11.94 -3.66 -15.58
CA ASN A 100 -11.94 -3.96 -14.14
C ASN A 100 -11.05 -3.01 -13.31
N THR A 101 -10.69 -1.86 -13.86
CA THR A 101 -9.87 -0.85 -13.18
C THR A 101 -10.69 0.38 -12.84
N LEU A 102 -10.70 0.74 -11.57
CA LEU A 102 -11.19 2.01 -11.06
C LEU A 102 -10.05 3.02 -11.06
N ILE A 103 -10.31 4.22 -11.56
CA ILE A 103 -9.34 5.30 -11.62
C ILE A 103 -9.86 6.46 -10.78
N TYR A 104 -9.06 6.86 -9.79
CA TYR A 104 -9.33 8.01 -8.95
C TYR A 104 -8.31 9.09 -9.25
N GLU A 105 -8.76 10.33 -9.35
CA GLU A 105 -7.88 11.50 -9.45
C GLU A 105 -7.71 12.19 -8.11
N PHE A 106 -6.58 12.84 -7.92
CA PHE A 106 -6.25 13.60 -6.71
C PHE A 106 -5.28 14.75 -7.05
N PRO A 107 -5.27 15.83 -6.27
CA PRO A 107 -4.19 16.82 -6.35
C PRO A 107 -2.90 16.19 -5.83
N ALA A 108 -1.84 16.18 -6.65
CA ALA A 108 -0.58 15.54 -6.29
C ALA A 108 0.48 16.56 -5.90
N VAL A 109 1.24 16.27 -4.84
CA VAL A 109 2.42 17.07 -4.48
C VAL A 109 3.65 16.42 -5.10
N LEU A 110 4.21 17.06 -6.13
CA LEU A 110 5.45 16.58 -6.74
C LEU A 110 6.63 17.28 -6.06
N PHE A 111 7.36 16.53 -5.24
CA PHE A 111 8.58 16.99 -4.58
C PHE A 111 9.75 16.13 -5.07
N PHE A 112 10.77 16.76 -5.66
CA PHE A 112 11.98 16.04 -6.03
C PHE A 112 13.20 16.94 -6.05
N LEU A 113 14.07 16.83 -5.03
CA LEU A 113 15.42 17.44 -4.90
C LEU A 113 15.56 18.95 -5.25
N ASP A 114 14.45 19.59 -5.61
CA ASP A 114 14.24 20.96 -5.97
C ASP A 114 13.05 21.43 -5.11
N PRO A 115 13.19 22.49 -4.31
CA PRO A 115 12.16 22.95 -3.38
C PRO A 115 10.89 23.47 -4.05
N VAL A 116 10.79 23.49 -5.38
CA VAL A 116 9.57 23.90 -6.08
C VAL A 116 8.48 22.85 -5.85
N LYS A 117 7.68 23.08 -4.80
CA LYS A 117 6.41 22.40 -4.54
C LYS A 117 5.44 22.71 -5.67
N GLY A 118 5.51 21.94 -6.74
CA GLY A 118 4.57 22.01 -7.85
C GLY A 118 3.36 21.14 -7.54
N MET A 119 2.18 21.75 -7.38
CA MET A 119 0.92 21.00 -7.41
C MET A 119 0.74 20.42 -8.82
N GLY A 120 0.47 19.13 -8.89
CA GLY A 120 0.21 18.39 -10.11
C GLY A 120 -1.10 17.62 -10.03
N LYS A 121 -1.35 16.83 -11.06
CA LYS A 121 -2.49 15.92 -11.12
C LYS A 121 -2.03 14.49 -10.89
N GLY A 122 -2.62 13.84 -9.91
CA GLY A 122 -2.41 12.45 -9.56
C GLY A 122 -3.53 11.54 -10.07
N LEU A 123 -3.18 10.28 -10.36
CA LEU A 123 -4.13 9.20 -10.62
C LEU A 123 -3.74 7.95 -9.83
N VAL A 124 -4.71 7.35 -9.14
CA VAL A 124 -4.58 6.03 -8.50
C VAL A 124 -5.37 5.03 -9.31
N TYR A 125 -4.72 3.92 -9.67
CA TYR A 125 -5.32 2.84 -10.45
C TYR A 125 -5.53 1.63 -9.56
N ILE A 126 -6.80 1.22 -9.44
CA ILE A 126 -7.24 0.19 -8.51
C ILE A 126 -7.88 -0.96 -9.28
N ARG A 127 -7.43 -2.17 -9.05
CA ARG A 127 -7.98 -3.40 -9.61
C ARG A 127 -8.11 -4.43 -8.50
N ASP A 128 -9.24 -5.14 -8.45
CA ASP A 128 -9.51 -6.18 -7.43
C ASP A 128 -9.26 -5.67 -6.00
N ASN A 129 -9.74 -4.46 -5.72
CA ASN A 129 -9.57 -3.76 -4.44
C ASN A 129 -8.10 -3.55 -4.01
N ARG A 130 -7.18 -3.44 -4.97
CA ARG A 130 -5.74 -3.19 -4.74
C ARG A 130 -5.21 -2.10 -5.65
N ILE A 131 -4.34 -1.25 -5.12
CA ILE A 131 -3.61 -0.27 -5.93
C ILE A 131 -2.51 -1.02 -6.69
N TYR A 132 -2.49 -0.90 -8.01
CA TYR A 132 -1.40 -1.47 -8.82
C TYR A 132 -0.56 -0.41 -9.52
N LYS A 133 -1.03 0.84 -9.56
CA LYS A 133 -0.27 1.96 -10.12
C LYS A 133 -0.72 3.28 -9.49
N ILE A 134 0.25 4.15 -9.26
CA ILE A 134 0.01 5.55 -8.93
C ILE A 134 0.83 6.38 -9.92
N THR A 135 0.24 7.45 -10.44
CA THR A 135 0.95 8.43 -11.28
C THR A 135 0.69 9.82 -10.77
N ALA A 136 1.64 10.73 -10.98
CA ALA A 136 1.47 12.15 -10.77
C ALA A 136 2.28 12.92 -11.81
N GLU A 137 1.73 13.98 -12.37
CA GLU A 137 2.45 14.83 -13.30
C GLU A 137 2.01 16.29 -13.20
N ASN A 138 2.93 17.19 -13.55
CA ASN A 138 2.66 18.57 -13.87
C ASN A 138 3.44 18.93 -15.15
N GLU A 139 3.49 20.21 -15.50
CA GLU A 139 4.23 20.72 -16.66
C GLU A 139 5.74 20.41 -16.63
N ASN A 140 6.33 20.23 -15.45
CA ASN A 140 7.78 20.15 -15.26
C ASN A 140 8.26 18.74 -14.90
N ALA A 141 7.39 17.90 -14.33
CA ALA A 141 7.77 16.63 -13.74
C ALA A 141 6.71 15.54 -13.93
N LYS A 142 7.20 14.30 -14.05
CA LYS A 142 6.41 13.07 -14.08
C LYS A 142 6.92 12.12 -13.02
N TRP A 143 5.98 11.50 -12.32
CA TRP A 143 6.20 10.51 -11.28
C TRP A 143 5.24 9.34 -11.54
N SER A 144 5.74 8.13 -11.49
CA SER A 144 4.90 6.94 -11.59
C SER A 144 5.49 5.78 -10.83
N MET A 145 4.63 5.05 -10.13
CA MET A 145 5.02 3.83 -9.44
C MET A 145 4.05 2.72 -9.81
N GLU A 146 4.58 1.64 -10.36
CA GLU A 146 3.88 0.36 -10.47
C GLU A 146 4.06 -0.39 -9.17
N ILE A 147 2.96 -0.94 -8.64
CA ILE A 147 2.88 -1.56 -7.32
C ILE A 147 2.45 -3.02 -7.52
N GLY A 148 3.32 -3.92 -7.10
CA GLY A 148 3.09 -5.36 -7.13
C GLY A 148 2.89 -5.94 -5.74
N ILE A 149 2.45 -7.19 -5.71
CA ILE A 149 2.24 -7.92 -4.45
C ILE A 149 3.60 -8.34 -3.91
N TYR A 150 3.93 -7.88 -2.70
CA TYR A 150 4.98 -8.50 -1.91
C TYR A 150 4.40 -9.70 -1.20
N ARG A 151 4.86 -10.90 -1.55
CA ARG A 151 4.58 -12.11 -0.79
C ARG A 151 5.78 -12.39 0.09
N LYS A 152 5.58 -12.35 1.41
CA LYS A 152 6.59 -12.82 2.35
C LYS A 152 6.79 -14.33 2.14
N PRO A 153 7.99 -14.90 2.39
CA PRO A 153 8.11 -16.34 2.56
C PRO A 153 7.07 -16.82 3.57
N ILE A 154 6.50 -18.00 3.36
CA ILE A 154 5.47 -18.57 4.24
C ILE A 154 6.01 -18.56 5.67
N THR A 155 5.46 -17.66 6.48
CA THR A 155 5.69 -17.56 7.92
C THR A 155 4.38 -17.88 8.59
N LYS A 156 4.40 -18.88 9.46
CA LYS A 156 3.26 -19.16 10.32
C LYS A 156 3.29 -18.15 11.46
N ILE A 157 2.22 -17.39 11.61
CA ILE A 157 2.09 -16.38 12.66
C ILE A 157 1.14 -16.93 13.73
N LEU A 158 1.53 -16.76 14.98
CA LEU A 158 0.64 -16.89 16.12
C LEU A 158 0.41 -15.50 16.71
N ILE A 159 -0.84 -15.10 16.87
CA ILE A 159 -1.21 -13.86 17.54
C ILE A 159 -2.03 -14.21 18.77
N GLU A 160 -1.47 -14.00 19.95
CA GLU A 160 -2.21 -14.05 21.21
C GLU A 160 -2.77 -12.65 21.48
N CYS A 161 -4.09 -12.56 21.71
CA CYS A 161 -4.68 -11.31 22.16
C CYS A 161 -5.59 -11.47 23.37
N ASP A 162 -5.33 -10.65 24.39
CA ASP A 162 -6.16 -10.54 25.58
C ASP A 162 -7.02 -9.27 25.54
N GLY A 163 -8.34 -9.42 25.75
CA GLY A 163 -9.30 -8.30 25.73
C GLY A 163 -9.71 -7.80 24.34
N CYS A 164 -9.41 -8.58 23.28
CA CYS A 164 -9.78 -8.32 21.89
C CYS A 164 -11.18 -8.86 21.51
N ASP A 165 -11.79 -8.24 20.49
CA ASP A 165 -12.94 -8.81 19.76
C ASP A 165 -12.45 -9.82 18.72
N MET A 166 -12.35 -11.08 19.15
CA MET A 166 -11.70 -12.16 18.38
C MET A 166 -12.42 -12.48 17.07
N GLU A 167 -13.76 -12.56 17.05
CA GLU A 167 -14.48 -12.88 15.82
C GLU A 167 -14.34 -11.77 14.76
N ARG A 168 -14.34 -10.51 15.18
CA ARG A 168 -14.10 -9.40 14.27
C ARG A 168 -12.69 -9.40 13.70
N ILE A 169 -11.69 -9.77 14.49
CA ILE A 169 -10.30 -9.89 14.03
C ILE A 169 -10.18 -11.03 13.03
N LYS A 170 -10.75 -12.20 13.33
CA LYS A 170 -10.76 -13.37 12.42
C LYS A 170 -11.30 -13.01 11.04
N GLN A 171 -12.46 -12.34 11.00
CA GLN A 171 -13.06 -11.88 9.74
C GLN A 171 -12.14 -10.93 8.99
N ARG A 172 -11.46 -10.03 9.70
CA ARG A 172 -10.51 -9.10 9.08
C ARG A 172 -9.27 -9.81 8.55
N LEU A 173 -8.69 -10.76 9.27
CA LEU A 173 -7.54 -11.55 8.81
C LEU A 173 -7.88 -12.29 7.50
N VAL A 174 -9.06 -12.91 7.43
CA VAL A 174 -9.54 -13.56 6.20
C VAL A 174 -9.72 -12.55 5.07
N LEU A 175 -10.33 -11.39 5.33
CA LEU A 175 -10.50 -10.32 4.32
C LEU A 175 -9.17 -9.76 3.81
N TRP A 176 -8.13 -9.82 4.63
CA TRP A 176 -6.78 -9.38 4.29
C TRP A 176 -6.00 -10.40 3.44
N GLY A 177 -6.54 -11.62 3.28
CA GLY A 177 -5.96 -12.64 2.41
C GLY A 177 -5.08 -13.65 3.15
N GLU A 178 -5.14 -13.69 4.48
CA GLU A 178 -4.41 -14.69 5.26
C GLU A 178 -5.05 -16.09 5.13
N ARG A 179 -4.20 -17.13 5.06
CA ARG A 179 -4.66 -18.52 4.90
C ARG A 179 -4.63 -19.29 6.21
N ASP A 180 -5.47 -20.32 6.26
CA ASP A 180 -5.54 -21.28 7.38
C ASP A 180 -5.78 -20.61 8.74
N VAL A 181 -6.54 -19.52 8.77
CA VAL A 181 -6.86 -18.77 9.99
C VAL A 181 -7.67 -19.65 10.95
N LYS A 182 -6.99 -20.15 11.99
CA LYS A 182 -7.55 -20.92 13.09
C LYS A 182 -7.58 -20.05 14.33
N LEU A 183 -8.66 -20.16 15.10
CA LEU A 183 -8.78 -19.57 16.42
C LEU A 183 -8.81 -20.71 17.44
N LYS A 184 -7.88 -20.69 18.39
CA LYS A 184 -7.85 -21.58 19.55
C LYS A 184 -7.74 -20.71 20.78
N GLU A 185 -8.78 -20.71 21.61
CA GLU A 185 -8.87 -19.86 22.80
C GLU A 185 -8.65 -18.37 22.47
N ASN A 186 -7.53 -17.79 22.88
CA ASN A 186 -7.12 -16.40 22.62
C ASN A 186 -6.01 -16.27 21.56
N ILE A 187 -5.68 -17.34 20.83
CA ILE A 187 -4.59 -17.39 19.85
C ILE A 187 -5.13 -17.57 18.43
N PHE A 188 -4.76 -16.66 17.53
CA PHE A 188 -4.88 -16.84 16.09
C PHE A 188 -3.65 -17.53 15.52
N GLU A 189 -3.86 -18.56 14.72
CA GLU A 189 -2.82 -19.28 13.98
C GLU A 189 -3.14 -19.15 12.48
N PHE A 190 -2.25 -18.56 11.68
CA PHE A 190 -2.44 -18.41 10.23
C PHE A 190 -1.11 -18.32 9.49
N ILE A 191 -1.17 -18.49 8.17
CA ILE A 191 -0.05 -18.23 7.27
C ILE A 191 -0.11 -16.77 6.83
N GLU A 192 0.92 -15.99 7.18
CA GLU A 192 1.05 -14.59 6.77
C GLU A 192 1.51 -14.50 5.31
N GLU A 193 0.60 -14.21 4.39
CA GLU A 193 0.92 -13.91 3.00
C GLU A 193 1.29 -12.43 2.81
N ILE A 194 0.67 -11.54 3.60
CA ILE A 194 0.85 -10.09 3.57
C ILE A 194 1.15 -9.61 5.00
N PRO A 195 2.17 -8.76 5.23
CA PRO A 195 2.46 -8.32 6.59
C PRO A 195 1.26 -7.62 7.24
N LEU A 196 0.92 -7.98 8.48
CA LEU A 196 -0.22 -7.37 9.16
C LEU A 196 0.18 -6.11 9.96
N ASN A 197 -0.75 -5.16 10.04
CA ASN A 197 -0.60 -3.94 10.82
C ASN A 197 -1.22 -4.09 12.22
N SER A 198 -0.53 -3.59 13.24
CA SER A 198 -1.04 -3.43 14.61
C SER A 198 -2.43 -2.77 14.70
N LYS A 199 -2.82 -1.91 13.74
CA LYS A 199 -4.14 -1.25 13.65
C LYS A 199 -5.32 -2.21 13.50
N LEU A 200 -5.08 -3.50 13.21
CA LEU A 200 -6.11 -4.54 13.28
C LEU A 200 -6.74 -4.65 14.67
N PHE A 201 -5.93 -4.40 15.70
CA PHE A 201 -6.26 -4.58 17.11
C PHE A 201 -6.56 -3.21 17.73
N LYS A 202 -7.83 -2.98 18.09
CA LYS A 202 -8.28 -1.68 18.62
C LYS A 202 -8.15 -1.54 20.13
N LYS A 203 -8.02 -2.66 20.85
CA LYS A 203 -7.97 -2.74 22.31
C LYS A 203 -7.37 -4.08 22.70
N GLY A 204 -6.61 -4.09 23.80
CA GLY A 204 -6.03 -5.31 24.36
C GLY A 204 -4.52 -5.37 24.22
N THR A 205 -3.94 -6.39 24.85
CA THR A 205 -2.51 -6.69 24.74
C THR A 205 -2.35 -7.72 23.62
N VAL A 206 -1.49 -7.42 22.65
CA VAL A 206 -1.25 -8.30 21.51
C VAL A 206 0.20 -8.77 21.56
N LYS A 207 0.40 -10.08 21.62
CA LYS A 207 1.71 -10.71 21.42
C LYS A 207 1.75 -11.35 20.05
N TRP A 208 2.79 -10.99 19.31
CA TRP A 208 3.07 -11.57 17.99
C TRP A 208 4.21 -12.56 18.10
N TYR A 209 3.98 -13.75 17.55
CA TYR A 209 4.98 -14.78 17.41
C TYR A 209 5.13 -15.16 15.93
N VAL A 210 6.36 -15.05 15.43
CA VAL A 210 6.70 -15.39 14.05
C VAL A 210 7.42 -16.72 14.05
N LEU A 211 6.91 -17.69 13.29
CA LEU A 211 7.59 -18.96 13.05
C LEU A 211 8.20 -18.93 11.65
N GLU A 212 9.52 -18.75 11.58
CA GLU A 212 10.26 -18.77 10.31
C GLU A 212 10.46 -20.19 9.80
N SER A 213 10.18 -20.43 8.51
CA SER A 213 10.54 -21.67 7.83
C SER A 213 12.04 -21.74 7.58
N ASN A 214 12.63 -22.94 7.58
CA ASN A 214 14.02 -23.11 7.20
C ASN A 214 14.22 -22.85 5.68
N LYS A 215 15.48 -22.78 5.23
CA LYS A 215 15.83 -22.51 3.81
C LYS A 215 15.28 -23.56 2.82
N GLN A 216 14.78 -24.70 3.29
CA GLN A 216 14.15 -25.74 2.48
C GLN A 216 12.61 -25.72 2.51
N GLY A 217 11.97 -24.78 3.22
CA GLY A 217 10.52 -24.68 3.30
C GLY A 217 9.86 -25.65 4.29
N GLU A 218 10.66 -26.38 5.07
CA GLU A 218 10.15 -27.17 6.18
C GLU A 218 9.93 -26.26 7.40
N LEU A 219 8.76 -26.40 8.02
CA LEU A 219 8.43 -25.70 9.27
C LEU A 219 9.33 -26.25 10.38
N LYS A 220 10.21 -25.42 10.94
CA LYS A 220 10.90 -25.76 12.19
C LYS A 220 9.87 -25.81 13.33
N ASP A 221 10.19 -26.59 14.37
CA ASP A 221 9.37 -26.69 15.57
C ASP A 221 9.11 -25.28 16.15
N PRO A 222 7.84 -24.91 16.42
CA PRO A 222 7.46 -23.57 16.89
C PRO A 222 8.26 -23.01 18.07
N LEU A 223 8.81 -23.90 18.91
CA LEU A 223 9.54 -23.54 20.12
C LEU A 223 10.96 -23.00 19.86
N ASP A 224 11.54 -23.26 18.68
CA ASP A 224 12.95 -22.91 18.39
C ASP A 224 13.14 -21.57 17.66
N THR A 225 12.06 -20.88 17.29
CA THR A 225 12.13 -19.68 16.40
C THR A 225 11.24 -18.52 16.82
N LEU A 226 10.78 -18.53 18.08
CA LEU A 226 9.77 -17.60 18.57
C LEU A 226 10.38 -16.21 18.82
N TYR A 227 10.07 -15.23 17.95
CA TYR A 227 10.30 -13.81 18.26
C TYR A 227 9.04 -13.20 18.83
N THR A 228 9.09 -12.72 20.07
CA THR A 228 7.96 -12.05 20.73
C THR A 228 8.05 -10.55 20.56
N TYR A 229 6.96 -9.94 20.09
CA TYR A 229 6.77 -8.49 20.11
C TYR A 229 5.49 -8.20 20.88
N SER A 230 5.59 -7.44 21.98
CA SER A 230 4.41 -6.89 22.65
C SER A 230 4.07 -5.55 22.02
N ILE A 231 2.82 -5.38 21.61
CA ILE A 231 2.30 -4.10 21.17
C ILE A 231 1.23 -3.68 22.18
N ASP A 232 1.58 -2.76 23.06
CA ASP A 232 0.58 -2.06 23.87
C ASP A 232 -0.20 -1.15 22.93
N SER A 233 -1.50 -1.40 22.75
CA SER A 233 -2.29 -0.75 21.71
C SER A 233 -2.29 0.78 21.86
N LEU A 234 -1.59 1.49 20.97
CA LEU A 234 -1.69 2.95 20.82
C LEU A 234 -2.93 3.31 19.98
N TYR A 235 -4.11 3.15 20.54
CA TYR A 235 -5.31 3.82 20.03
C TYR A 235 -6.32 3.99 21.17
N ASN A 236 -6.16 5.07 21.95
CA ASN A 236 -7.32 5.70 22.58
C ASN A 236 -8.05 6.48 21.46
N PRO A 237 -9.39 6.34 21.35
CA PRO A 237 -10.19 6.94 20.28
C PRO A 237 -10.03 8.45 20.18
#